data_AF-A4HSA4-F1
#
_entry.id   AF-A4HSA4-F1
#
_cell.length_a   1.000
_cell.length_b   1.000
_cell.length_c   1.000
_cell.angle_alpha   90.00
_cell.angle_beta   90.00
_cell.angle_gamma   90.00
#
_symmetry.space_group_name_H-M   'P 1'
#
loop_
_entity.id
_entity.type
_entity.pdbx_description
1 polymer ?
#
loop_
_entity_poly.entity_id
_entity_poly.type
_entity_poly.pdbx_seq_one_letter_code
_entity_poly.pdbx_strand_id
1 'polypeptide(L)'
;MWPFSSAAANTRSSSSIAASLPLERRLIRVSKADISRVTADDIKRVSARLTNDELTTSLRLLVETNRLGDVLASASSSAWAEAVAEVTEARMGLSSNVMRDRMSLLYNILPYVSDNFLSAMGSSYSRDP
;
A
#
# COMPACT_ATOMS: atom_id res chain seq x y z
N MET A 1 -26.40 -46.47 -18.53
CA MET A 1 -25.25 -46.37 -19.46
C MET A 1 -24.56 -45.04 -19.23
N TRP A 2 -23.28 -45.04 -18.87
CA TRP A 2 -22.42 -43.88 -19.13
C TRP A 2 -22.19 -43.76 -20.64
N PRO A 3 -21.91 -42.55 -21.15
CA PRO A 3 -20.52 -42.27 -21.48
C PRO A 3 -20.06 -40.85 -21.08
N PHE A 4 -18.75 -40.71 -21.17
CA PHE A 4 -17.87 -39.73 -20.58
C PHE A 4 -17.73 -38.40 -21.35
N SER A 5 -17.30 -37.39 -20.58
CA SER A 5 -16.25 -36.40 -20.88
C SER A 5 -16.29 -35.58 -22.17
N SER A 6 -16.37 -34.25 -21.99
CA SER A 6 -15.27 -33.32 -22.29
C SER A 6 -15.64 -31.91 -21.80
N ALA A 7 -15.26 -31.59 -20.56
CA ALA A 7 -15.27 -30.21 -20.08
C ALA A 7 -14.04 -29.50 -20.66
N ALA A 8 -14.17 -28.99 -21.88
CA ALA A 8 -13.16 -28.14 -22.50
C ALA A 8 -13.10 -26.79 -21.78
N ALA A 9 -12.08 -26.65 -20.94
CA ALA A 9 -11.32 -25.43 -20.64
C ALA A 9 -12.04 -24.09 -20.90
N ASN A 10 -12.85 -23.66 -19.93
CA ASN A 10 -13.10 -22.23 -19.76
C ASN A 10 -11.83 -21.59 -19.18
N THR A 11 -10.93 -21.14 -20.06
CA THR A 11 -9.91 -20.12 -19.74
C THR A 11 -10.63 -18.81 -19.43
N ARG A 12 -11.23 -18.72 -18.23
CA ARG A 12 -11.70 -17.45 -17.69
C ARG A 12 -10.46 -16.63 -17.33
N SER A 13 -10.18 -15.64 -18.16
CA SER A 13 -9.32 -14.50 -17.86
C SER A 13 -9.79 -13.83 -16.56
N SER A 14 -9.23 -14.24 -15.43
CA SER A 14 -9.52 -13.69 -14.09
C SER A 14 -8.85 -12.33 -13.85
N SER A 15 -8.74 -11.47 -14.86
CA SER A 15 -8.17 -10.12 -14.73
C SER A 15 -9.21 -9.03 -14.44
N SER A 16 -10.52 -9.32 -14.46
CA SER A 16 -11.56 -8.30 -14.25
C SER A 16 -11.89 -8.03 -12.78
N ILE A 17 -11.82 -9.02 -11.89
CA ILE A 17 -12.26 -8.88 -10.49
C ILE A 17 -11.35 -7.94 -9.68
N ALA A 18 -10.05 -7.91 -10.00
CA ALA A 18 -9.10 -7.04 -9.30
C ALA A 18 -9.34 -5.56 -9.61
N ALA A 19 -9.79 -5.22 -10.82
CA ALA A 19 -10.09 -3.84 -11.20
C ALA A 19 -11.39 -3.32 -10.58
N SER A 20 -12.35 -4.20 -10.25
CA SER A 20 -13.64 -3.82 -9.65
C SER A 20 -13.59 -3.61 -8.13
N LEU A 21 -12.48 -3.93 -7.47
CA LEU A 21 -12.34 -3.71 -6.03
C LEU A 21 -12.02 -2.24 -5.72
N PRO A 22 -12.53 -1.68 -4.61
CA PRO A 22 -12.10 -0.38 -4.10
C PRO A 22 -10.56 -0.32 -4.00
N LEU A 23 -9.98 0.85 -4.29
CA LEU A 23 -8.52 1.05 -4.34
C LEU A 23 -7.82 0.49 -3.09
N GLU A 24 -8.36 0.75 -1.91
CA GLU A 24 -7.84 0.28 -0.63
C GLU A 24 -7.68 -1.24 -0.59
N ARG A 25 -8.71 -1.99 -1.02
CA ARG A 25 -8.66 -3.46 -1.05
C ARG A 25 -7.65 -4.00 -2.05
N ARG A 26 -7.36 -3.25 -3.11
CA ARG A 26 -6.34 -3.61 -4.09
C ARG A 26 -4.94 -3.39 -3.52
N LEU A 27 -4.72 -2.25 -2.87
CA LEU A 27 -3.41 -1.87 -2.33
C LEU A 27 -3.00 -2.75 -1.14
N ILE A 28 -3.95 -3.18 -0.30
CA ILE A 28 -3.66 -4.10 0.82
C ILE A 28 -3.10 -5.46 0.34
N ARG A 29 -3.47 -5.90 -0.87
CA ARG A 29 -3.05 -7.19 -1.43
C ARG A 29 -1.67 -7.17 -2.08
N VAL A 30 -1.09 -5.99 -2.28
CA VAL A 30 0.23 -5.87 -2.91
C VAL A 30 1.25 -6.55 -2.00
N SER A 31 2.06 -7.44 -2.54
CA SER A 31 3.15 -8.12 -1.81
C SER A 31 4.50 -7.43 -2.05
N LYS A 32 5.53 -7.81 -1.29
CA LYS A 32 6.91 -7.36 -1.54
C LYS A 32 7.40 -7.79 -2.93
N ALA A 33 7.01 -8.98 -3.38
CA ALA A 33 7.33 -9.50 -4.71
C ALA A 33 6.65 -8.70 -5.84
N ASP A 34 5.46 -8.15 -5.58
CA ASP A 34 4.80 -7.25 -6.54
C ASP A 34 5.55 -5.91 -6.61
N ILE A 35 5.97 -5.37 -5.46
CA ILE A 35 6.76 -4.13 -5.39
C ILE A 35 8.08 -4.28 -6.15
N SER A 36 8.78 -5.41 -5.98
CA SER A 36 10.07 -5.64 -6.66
C SER A 36 9.97 -5.77 -8.18
N ARG A 37 8.76 -5.98 -8.71
CA ARG A 37 8.49 -6.07 -10.15
C ARG A 37 8.09 -4.73 -10.77
N VAL A 38 7.89 -3.68 -9.96
CA VAL A 38 7.53 -2.35 -10.45
C VAL A 38 8.69 -1.77 -11.25
N THR A 39 8.39 -1.36 -12.48
CA THR A 39 9.33 -0.70 -13.38
C THR A 39 9.13 0.82 -13.38
N ALA A 40 10.09 1.56 -13.93
CA ALA A 40 9.96 3.00 -14.16
C ALA A 40 8.75 3.32 -15.08
N ASP A 41 8.51 2.52 -16.11
CA ASP A 41 7.38 2.71 -17.03
C ASP A 41 6.03 2.50 -16.33
N ASP A 42 5.95 1.55 -15.38
CA ASP A 42 4.76 1.38 -14.56
C ASP A 42 4.46 2.62 -13.73
N ILE A 43 5.51 3.27 -13.20
CA ILE A 43 5.40 4.50 -12.42
C ILE A 43 4.91 5.64 -13.29
N LYS A 44 5.52 5.89 -14.46
CA LYS A 44 5.06 6.91 -15.41
C LYS A 44 3.59 6.73 -15.78
N ARG A 45 3.21 5.49 -16.09
CA ARG A 45 1.83 5.17 -16.47
C ARG A 45 0.85 5.42 -15.33
N VAL A 46 1.24 5.13 -14.09
CA VAL A 46 0.42 5.40 -12.91
C VAL A 46 0.38 6.90 -12.63
N SER A 47 1.51 7.60 -12.64
CA SER A 47 1.61 9.02 -12.32
C SER A 47 0.79 9.89 -13.26
N ALA A 48 0.72 9.52 -14.55
CA ALA A 48 -0.06 10.21 -15.57
C ALA A 48 -1.58 10.14 -15.38
N ARG A 49 -2.08 9.14 -14.65
CA ARG A 49 -3.52 8.93 -14.41
C ARG A 49 -3.96 9.11 -12.96
N LEU A 50 -2.99 9.21 -12.05
CA LEU A 50 -3.24 9.23 -10.62
C LEU A 50 -3.90 10.53 -10.20
N THR A 51 -5.09 10.44 -9.64
CA THR A 51 -5.80 11.59 -9.06
C THR A 51 -5.27 11.93 -7.67
N ASN A 52 -5.51 13.16 -7.21
CA ASN A 52 -5.12 13.59 -5.86
C ASN A 52 -5.81 12.78 -4.77
N ASP A 53 -7.07 12.37 -4.99
CA ASP A 53 -7.83 11.54 -4.05
C ASP A 53 -7.22 10.14 -3.94
N GLU A 54 -6.92 9.49 -5.07
CA GLU A 54 -6.24 8.19 -5.08
C GLU A 54 -4.87 8.25 -4.44
N LEU A 55 -4.10 9.32 -4.68
CA LEU A 55 -2.81 9.54 -4.02
C LEU A 55 -2.98 9.67 -2.51
N THR A 56 -3.95 10.46 -2.05
CA THR A 56 -4.22 10.68 -0.63
C THR A 56 -4.65 9.39 0.07
N THR A 57 -5.55 8.62 -0.54
CA THR A 57 -5.95 7.29 -0.06
C THR A 57 -4.74 6.34 0.00
N SER A 58 -3.88 6.36 -1.03
CA SER A 58 -2.68 5.51 -1.08
C SER A 58 -1.67 5.87 0.00
N LEU A 59 -1.42 7.17 0.22
CA LEU A 59 -0.52 7.68 1.26
C LEU A 59 -1.03 7.33 2.64
N ARG A 60 -2.33 7.52 2.90
CA ARG A 60 -2.95 7.13 4.17
C ARG A 60 -2.76 5.65 4.45
N LEU A 61 -3.05 4.79 3.46
CA LEU A 61 -2.89 3.36 3.61
C LEU A 61 -1.43 2.97 3.83
N LEU A 62 -0.48 3.61 3.13
CA LEU A 62 0.95 3.37 3.29
C LEU A 62 1.40 3.62 4.74
N VAL A 63 0.92 4.71 5.35
CA VAL A 63 1.21 5.06 6.74
C VAL A 63 0.54 4.08 7.71
N GLU A 64 -0.75 3.79 7.51
CA GLU A 64 -1.52 2.91 8.40
C GLU A 64 -1.01 1.46 8.41
N THR A 65 -0.48 0.99 7.27
CA THR A 65 0.06 -0.37 7.13
C THR A 65 1.57 -0.45 7.29
N ASN A 66 2.24 0.66 7.61
CA ASN A 66 3.70 0.76 7.71
C ASN A 66 4.45 0.20 6.48
N ARG A 67 3.85 0.32 5.28
CA ARG A 67 4.39 -0.29 4.04
C ARG A 67 5.56 0.49 3.43
N LEU A 68 5.93 1.63 4.02
CA LEU A 68 7.05 2.44 3.53
C LEU A 68 8.37 1.64 3.54
N GLY A 69 8.63 0.86 4.60
CA GLY A 69 9.84 0.04 4.71
C GLY A 69 9.95 -1.02 3.61
N ASP A 70 8.84 -1.67 3.26
CA ASP A 70 8.78 -2.67 2.20
C ASP A 70 9.07 -2.08 0.82
N VAL A 71 8.56 -0.87 0.55
CA VAL A 71 8.82 -0.14 -0.68
C VAL A 71 10.29 0.28 -0.76
N LEU A 72 10.85 0.82 0.32
CA LEU A 72 12.27 1.19 0.39
C LEU A 72 13.19 -0.01 0.19
N ALA A 73 12.85 -1.17 0.74
CA ALA A 73 13.67 -2.37 0.66
C ALA A 73 13.56 -3.11 -0.68
N SER A 74 12.38 -3.07 -1.33
CA SER A 74 12.07 -3.97 -2.46
C SER A 74 12.05 -3.27 -3.82
N ALA A 75 11.80 -1.97 -3.89
CA ALA A 75 11.70 -1.27 -5.17
C ALA A 75 13.08 -1.10 -5.84
N SER A 76 13.11 -1.23 -7.16
CA SER A 76 14.32 -1.05 -7.95
C SER A 76 14.80 0.41 -7.95
N SER A 77 16.09 0.64 -8.13
CA SER A 77 16.67 1.99 -8.16
C SER A 77 16.12 2.86 -9.31
N SER A 78 15.84 2.26 -10.47
CA SER A 78 15.22 2.95 -11.61
C SER A 78 13.79 3.35 -11.33
N ALA A 79 13.01 2.48 -10.67
CA ALA A 79 11.67 2.80 -10.22
C ALA A 79 11.70 3.95 -9.20
N TRP A 80 12.64 3.93 -8.25
CA TRP A 80 12.84 5.03 -7.30
C TRP A 80 13.17 6.35 -7.99
N ALA A 81 14.13 6.36 -8.92
CA ALA A 81 14.52 7.57 -9.64
C ALA A 81 13.33 8.20 -10.38
N GLU A 82 12.52 7.37 -11.04
CA GLU A 82 11.32 7.83 -11.73
C GLU A 82 10.25 8.35 -10.76
N ALA A 83 10.01 7.64 -9.65
CA ALA A 83 9.06 8.09 -8.64
C ALA A 83 9.44 9.47 -8.08
N VAL A 84 10.73 9.72 -7.86
CA VAL A 84 11.24 11.00 -7.36
C VAL A 84 11.08 12.11 -8.41
N ALA A 85 11.32 11.82 -9.69
CA ALA A 85 11.13 12.81 -10.76
C ALA A 85 9.68 13.32 -10.85
N GLU A 86 8.72 12.49 -10.45
CA GLU A 86 7.29 12.77 -10.46
C GLU A 86 6.77 13.45 -9.17
N VAL A 87 7.65 13.76 -8.22
CA VAL A 87 7.26 14.46 -6.98
C VAL A 87 7.14 15.96 -7.25
N THR A 88 5.92 16.47 -7.19
CA THR A 88 5.63 17.91 -7.26
C THR A 88 5.40 18.48 -5.86
N GLU A 89 5.53 19.80 -5.72
CA GLU A 89 5.23 20.51 -4.46
C GLU A 89 3.79 20.21 -3.97
N ALA A 90 2.83 20.13 -4.88
CA ALA A 90 1.45 19.76 -4.54
C ALA A 90 1.36 18.35 -3.92
N ARG A 91 2.09 17.36 -4.48
CA ARG A 91 2.14 15.99 -3.94
C ARG A 91 2.85 15.96 -2.58
N MET A 92 3.90 16.75 -2.40
CA MET A 92 4.56 16.91 -1.10
C MET A 92 3.62 17.51 -0.05
N GLY A 93 2.79 18.49 -0.43
CA GLY A 93 1.78 19.08 0.44
C GLY A 93 0.73 18.06 0.88
N LEU A 94 0.23 17.23 -0.03
CA LEU A 94 -0.69 16.12 0.30
C LEU A 94 -0.06 15.12 1.28
N SER A 95 1.19 14.71 1.03
CA SER A 95 1.93 13.83 1.94
C SER A 95 2.11 14.46 3.32
N SER A 96 2.49 15.74 3.37
CA SER A 96 2.66 16.48 4.63
C SER A 96 1.36 16.57 5.43
N ASN A 97 0.22 16.76 4.77
CA ASN A 97 -1.08 16.79 5.43
C ASN A 97 -1.44 15.43 6.04
N VAL A 98 -1.26 14.33 5.29
CA VAL A 98 -1.52 12.98 5.81
C VAL A 98 -0.61 12.65 7.00
N MET A 99 0.68 13.01 6.92
CA MET A 99 1.62 12.81 8.01
C MET A 99 1.29 13.66 9.22
N ARG A 100 0.92 14.93 9.01
CA ARG A 100 0.47 15.84 10.08
C ARG A 100 -0.75 15.26 10.78
N ASP A 101 -1.77 14.83 10.06
CA ASP A 101 -2.99 14.27 10.65
C ASP A 101 -2.66 13.05 11.52
N ARG A 102 -1.77 12.17 11.06
CA ARG A 102 -1.33 11.02 11.87
C ARG A 102 -0.48 11.40 13.06
N MET A 103 0.42 12.36 12.92
CA MET A 103 1.21 12.87 14.04
C MET A 103 0.33 13.58 15.09
N SER A 104 -0.70 14.30 14.66
CA SER A 104 -1.70 14.91 15.55
C SER A 104 -2.50 13.86 16.31
N LEU A 105 -2.92 12.78 15.66
CA LEU A 105 -3.58 11.67 16.35
C LEU A 105 -2.66 10.99 17.35
N LEU A 106 -1.39 10.76 16.99
CA LEU A 106 -0.40 10.23 17.91
C LEU A 106 -0.24 11.17 19.11
N TYR A 107 -0.02 12.46 18.86
CA TYR A 107 0.14 13.49 19.90
C TYR A 107 -1.06 13.54 20.84
N ASN A 108 -2.28 13.42 20.32
CA ASN A 108 -3.50 13.41 21.15
C ASN A 108 -3.64 12.15 22.02
N ILE A 109 -3.02 11.04 21.63
CA ILE A 109 -3.03 9.79 22.41
C ILE A 109 -1.92 9.81 23.47
N LEU A 110 -0.79 10.50 23.23
CA LEU A 110 0.36 10.51 24.15
C LEU A 110 0.03 10.82 25.62
N PRO A 111 -0.84 11.79 25.97
CA PRO A 111 -1.22 12.02 27.37
C PRO A 111 -1.92 10.83 28.05
N TYR A 112 -2.50 9.92 27.25
CA TYR A 112 -3.18 8.71 27.72
C TYR A 112 -2.28 7.47 27.66
N VAL A 113 -1.08 7.59 27.08
CA VAL A 113 -0.07 6.55 27.08
C VAL A 113 0.55 6.50 28.49
N SER A 114 0.10 5.55 29.29
CA SER A 114 0.72 5.22 30.58
C SER A 114 1.83 4.19 30.42
N ASP A 115 2.72 4.09 31.40
CA ASP A 115 3.71 3.01 31.47
C ASP A 115 3.05 1.62 31.42
N ASN A 116 1.87 1.48 32.02
CA ASN A 116 1.07 0.25 31.96
C ASN A 116 0.61 -0.07 30.52
N PHE A 117 0.18 0.94 29.76
CA PHE A 117 -0.18 0.77 28.36
C PHE A 117 1.02 0.37 27.50
N LEU A 118 2.18 1.01 27.70
CA LEU A 118 3.42 0.64 27.00
C LEU A 118 3.88 -0.78 27.36
N SER A 119 3.80 -1.16 28.64
CA SER A 119 4.15 -2.51 29.11
C SER A 119 3.22 -3.58 28.54
N ALA A 120 1.91 -3.32 28.50
CA ALA A 120 0.93 -4.22 27.88
C ALA A 120 1.16 -4.36 26.37
N MET A 121 1.49 -3.26 25.69
CA MET A 121 1.82 -3.25 24.27
C MET A 121 3.10 -4.02 23.99
N GLY A 122 4.18 -3.75 24.72
CA GLY A 122 5.46 -4.47 24.60
C GLY A 122 5.29 -5.97 24.85
N SER A 123 4.51 -6.34 25.88
CA SER A 123 4.18 -7.75 26.16
C SER A 123 3.39 -8.42 25.04
N SER A 124 2.60 -7.66 24.28
CA SER A 124 1.87 -8.18 23.12
C SER A 124 2.79 -8.42 21.92
N TYR A 125 3.82 -7.57 21.72
CA TYR A 125 4.83 -7.76 20.68
C TYR A 125 5.86 -8.84 21.03
N SER A 126 6.20 -9.03 22.30
CA SER A 126 7.05 -10.15 22.73
C SER A 126 6.33 -11.50 22.71
N ARG A 127 5.00 -11.51 22.52
CA ARG A 127 4.16 -12.71 22.37
C ARG A 127 3.98 -13.15 20.92
N ASP A 128 4.95 -12.87 20.04
CA ASP A 128 5.04 -13.64 18.80
C ASP A 128 5.79 -14.97 19.08
N PRO A 129 5.15 -16.13 18.84
CA PRO A 129 5.78 -17.45 18.95
C PRO A 129 6.81 -17.72 17.85
#